data_AF-A0A1G5GJA4-F1
#
_entry.id   AF-A0A1G5GJA4-F1
#
_cell.length_a   1.000
_cell.length_b   1.000
_cell.length_c   1.000
_cell.angle_alpha   90.00
_cell.angle_beta   90.00
_cell.angle_gamma   90.00
#
_symmetry.space_group_name_H-M   'P 1'
#
loop_
_entity.id
_entity.type
_entity.pdbx_description
1 polymer ?
#
loop_
_entity_poly.entity_id
_entity_poly.type
_entity_poly.pdbx_seq_one_letter_code
_entity_poly.pdbx_strand_id
1 'polypeptide(L)'
;MAILFLLVYFIFPIKFQTKDYTAILCVDGLGLKKYRGEEKDVKIPNFIGVFPVISIQGGCFKDNETIETVVIPNNVKYIGAFAFEECVNLKSVEASRIKVIGEYAFSGDIKLEKVELGDNVQTIERLAFAECHALTYIPSRSSLKEIGGGAFAECEIDDPGDLTGIMVDEYVFLDCPWSESPNNPASANYVDPEEDSAE
;
A
#
# COMPACT_ATOMS: atom_id res chain seq x y z
N MET A 1 44.61 3.63 -19.30
CA MET A 1 44.16 2.45 -18.51
C MET A 1 43.22 2.85 -17.35
N ALA A 2 42.32 3.83 -17.56
CA ALA A 2 41.35 4.29 -16.55
C ALA A 2 39.92 4.44 -17.10
N ILE A 3 39.73 4.22 -18.42
CA ILE A 3 38.44 4.39 -19.10
C ILE A 3 37.68 3.04 -19.19
N LEU A 4 38.35 1.90 -18.93
CA LEU A 4 37.77 0.57 -19.08
C LEU A 4 36.94 0.11 -17.87
N PHE A 5 37.05 0.76 -16.70
CA PHE A 5 36.25 0.40 -15.52
C PHE A 5 34.87 1.07 -15.47
N LEU A 6 34.61 2.09 -16.31
CA LEU A 6 33.32 2.79 -16.35
C LEU A 6 32.28 2.11 -17.23
N LEU A 7 32.67 1.18 -18.11
CA LEU A 7 31.77 0.54 -19.08
C LEU A 7 31.14 -0.78 -18.61
N VAL A 8 31.48 -1.27 -17.41
CA VAL A 8 30.94 -2.55 -16.87
C VAL A 8 29.65 -2.34 -16.04
N TYR A 9 29.27 -1.09 -15.73
CA TYR A 9 28.08 -0.80 -14.91
C TYR A 9 26.74 -0.84 -15.65
N PHE A 10 26.71 -1.17 -16.95
CA PHE A 10 25.53 -0.95 -17.79
C PHE A 10 24.62 -2.15 -18.05
N ILE A 11 24.76 -3.32 -17.38
CA ILE A 11 23.96 -4.50 -17.76
C ILE A 11 23.27 -5.25 -16.61
N PHE A 12 23.57 -4.99 -15.33
CA PHE A 12 22.83 -5.63 -14.22
C PHE A 12 22.37 -4.64 -13.16
N PRO A 13 21.10 -4.66 -12.72
CA PRO A 13 20.66 -3.87 -11.59
C PRO A 13 21.47 -4.28 -10.36
N ILE A 14 22.08 -3.30 -9.69
CA ILE A 14 22.82 -3.55 -8.45
C ILE A 14 21.81 -4.02 -7.40
N LYS A 15 21.93 -5.30 -7.03
CA LYS A 15 21.12 -5.92 -5.99
C LYS A 15 21.87 -5.83 -4.68
N PHE A 16 21.21 -5.33 -3.66
CA PHE A 16 21.68 -5.33 -2.29
C PHE A 16 20.97 -6.46 -1.54
N GLN A 17 21.69 -7.14 -0.66
CA GLN A 17 21.12 -8.19 0.17
C GLN A 17 21.65 -8.02 1.59
N THR A 18 20.72 -7.95 2.54
CA THR A 18 20.99 -8.11 3.97
C THR A 18 20.47 -9.49 4.41
N LYS A 19 20.50 -9.77 5.71
CA LYS A 19 19.83 -10.96 6.27
C LYS A 19 18.34 -10.95 5.91
N ASP A 20 17.67 -9.83 6.14
CA ASP A 20 16.21 -9.76 6.08
C ASP A 20 15.66 -9.15 4.79
N TYR A 21 16.50 -8.52 3.95
CA TYR A 21 16.02 -7.80 2.77
C TYR A 21 16.83 -8.09 1.53
N THR A 22 16.15 -8.15 0.39
CA THR A 22 16.75 -7.84 -0.92
C THR A 22 16.26 -6.48 -1.37
N ALA A 23 17.14 -5.69 -1.99
CA ALA A 23 16.82 -4.36 -2.47
C ALA A 23 17.48 -4.09 -3.83
N ILE A 24 16.92 -3.13 -4.55
CA ILE A 24 17.41 -2.67 -5.85
C ILE A 24 17.77 -1.20 -5.77
N LEU A 25 18.78 -0.79 -6.54
CA LEU A 25 19.12 0.62 -6.71
C LEU A 25 18.08 1.33 -7.59
N CYS A 26 17.52 2.41 -7.07
CA CYS A 26 16.69 3.37 -7.77
C CYS A 26 17.46 4.71 -7.87
N VAL A 27 16.93 5.68 -8.62
CA VAL A 27 17.61 6.96 -8.91
C VAL A 27 18.05 7.71 -7.63
N ASP A 28 17.26 7.66 -6.56
CA ASP A 28 17.49 8.44 -5.32
C ASP A 28 17.73 7.60 -4.06
N GLY A 29 17.92 6.30 -4.20
CA GLY A 29 18.06 5.39 -3.05
C GLY A 29 17.68 3.95 -3.36
N LEU A 30 17.33 3.19 -2.33
CA LEU A 30 16.97 1.79 -2.46
C LEU A 30 15.46 1.57 -2.41
N GLY A 31 14.99 0.71 -3.29
CA GLY A 31 13.68 0.07 -3.19
C GLY A 31 13.81 -1.32 -2.58
N LEU A 32 13.12 -1.58 -1.47
CA LEU A 32 13.07 -2.91 -0.87
C LEU A 32 12.22 -3.83 -1.73
N LYS A 33 12.82 -4.91 -2.23
CA LYS A 33 12.22 -5.82 -3.21
C LYS A 33 11.60 -7.06 -2.58
N LYS A 34 12.18 -7.58 -1.50
CA LYS A 34 11.65 -8.74 -0.78
C LYS A 34 12.14 -8.72 0.66
N TYR A 35 11.23 -8.92 1.60
CA TYR A 35 11.51 -9.25 2.98
C TYR A 35 11.67 -10.76 3.16
N ARG A 36 12.64 -11.16 3.97
CA ARG A 36 13.07 -12.53 4.28
C ARG A 36 13.30 -12.74 5.77
N GLY A 37 13.02 -11.73 6.59
CA GLY A 37 13.10 -11.87 8.04
C GLY A 37 11.92 -12.68 8.58
N GLU A 38 12.00 -12.99 9.86
CA GLU A 38 11.03 -13.84 10.59
C GLU A 38 10.38 -13.07 11.76
N GLU A 39 10.73 -11.78 11.91
CA GLU A 39 10.23 -10.94 12.98
C GLU A 39 8.73 -10.64 12.78
N LYS A 40 7.99 -10.63 13.88
CA LYS A 40 6.60 -10.18 13.93
C LYS A 40 6.49 -8.65 13.87
N ASP A 41 7.40 -7.97 14.56
CA ASP A 41 7.47 -6.52 14.65
C ASP A 41 8.61 -5.99 13.77
N VAL A 42 8.26 -5.56 12.56
CA VAL A 42 9.25 -5.16 11.56
C VAL A 42 9.52 -3.66 11.65
N LYS A 43 10.79 -3.30 11.81
CA LYS A 43 11.26 -1.92 11.66
C LYS A 43 12.09 -1.82 10.39
N ILE A 44 11.53 -1.19 9.36
CA ILE A 44 12.24 -0.99 8.10
C ILE A 44 13.42 -0.03 8.34
N PRO A 45 14.65 -0.39 7.90
CA PRO A 45 15.81 0.45 8.15
C PRO A 45 15.76 1.73 7.31
N ASN A 46 16.20 2.85 7.90
CA ASN A 46 16.32 4.13 7.18
C ASN A 46 17.34 4.05 6.03
N PHE A 47 18.38 3.23 6.19
CA PHE A 47 19.49 3.05 5.25
C PHE A 47 19.91 1.58 5.19
N ILE A 48 20.35 1.13 4.01
CA ILE A 48 21.13 -0.10 3.86
C ILE A 48 22.51 0.30 3.34
N GLY A 49 23.54 0.10 4.17
CA GLY A 49 24.85 0.71 3.93
C GLY A 49 24.74 2.23 3.97
N VAL A 50 25.17 2.89 2.89
CA VAL A 50 25.11 4.36 2.76
C VAL A 50 23.90 4.87 1.97
N PHE A 51 23.05 3.96 1.46
CA PHE A 51 21.92 4.33 0.62
C PHE A 51 20.63 4.40 1.43
N PRO A 52 19.85 5.50 1.31
CA PRO A 52 18.56 5.62 1.99
C PRO A 52 17.55 4.63 1.40
N VAL A 53 16.68 4.07 2.24
CA VAL A 53 15.52 3.30 1.79
C VAL A 53 14.39 4.28 1.45
N ILE A 54 13.98 4.30 0.19
CA ILE A 54 13.05 5.31 -0.34
C ILE A 54 11.70 4.74 -0.78
N SER A 55 11.61 3.41 -0.95
CA SER A 55 10.37 2.74 -1.36
C SER A 55 10.31 1.31 -0.87
N ILE A 56 9.09 0.83 -0.67
CA ILE A 56 8.76 -0.58 -0.55
C ILE A 56 8.24 -0.99 -1.93
N GLN A 57 8.98 -1.82 -2.64
CA GLN A 57 8.62 -2.23 -3.99
C GLN A 57 7.48 -3.24 -3.95
N GLY A 58 6.87 -3.48 -5.11
CA GLY A 58 5.75 -4.38 -5.19
C GLY A 58 6.10 -5.82 -4.81
N GLY A 59 5.19 -6.46 -4.07
CA GLY A 59 5.37 -7.81 -3.55
C GLY A 59 6.42 -7.97 -2.44
N CYS A 60 6.92 -6.87 -1.83
CA CYS A 60 8.03 -6.93 -0.88
C CYS A 60 7.72 -7.82 0.33
N PHE A 61 6.51 -7.68 0.88
CA PHE A 61 5.97 -8.45 2.01
C PHE A 61 4.82 -9.37 1.62
N LYS A 62 4.39 -9.40 0.36
CA LYS A 62 3.29 -10.26 -0.12
C LYS A 62 3.34 -11.69 0.47
N ASP A 63 2.16 -12.16 0.87
CA ASP A 63 1.87 -13.47 1.49
C ASP A 63 2.61 -13.71 2.81
N ASN A 64 2.99 -12.65 3.55
CA ASN A 64 3.70 -12.83 4.81
C ASN A 64 2.74 -13.12 5.97
N GLU A 65 2.77 -14.37 6.43
CA GLU A 65 1.94 -14.84 7.54
C GLU A 65 2.54 -14.56 8.94
N THR A 66 3.71 -13.93 9.06
CA THR A 66 4.39 -13.74 10.35
C THR A 66 4.30 -12.32 10.90
N ILE A 67 4.32 -11.31 10.02
CA ILE A 67 4.34 -9.91 10.46
C ILE A 67 3.01 -9.53 11.09
N GLU A 68 3.09 -8.80 12.20
CA GLU A 68 1.95 -8.23 12.92
C GLU A 68 2.02 -6.71 12.92
N THR A 69 3.21 -6.12 12.96
CA THR A 69 3.41 -4.67 12.94
C THR A 69 4.56 -4.26 12.01
N VAL A 70 4.41 -3.11 11.35
CA VAL A 70 5.44 -2.55 10.46
C VAL A 70 5.63 -1.06 10.73
N VAL A 71 6.86 -0.66 11.05
CA VAL A 71 7.26 0.75 11.14
C VAL A 71 8.12 1.11 9.93
N ILE A 72 7.60 2.03 9.11
CA ILE A 72 8.20 2.51 7.87
C ILE A 72 8.92 3.86 8.12
N PRO A 73 10.21 3.99 7.79
CA PRO A 73 10.97 5.19 8.08
C PRO A 73 10.61 6.38 7.18
N ASN A 74 10.91 7.59 7.66
CA ASN A 74 10.55 8.86 7.02
C ASN A 74 11.14 9.07 5.62
N ASN A 75 12.17 8.30 5.24
CA ASN A 75 12.75 8.36 3.90
C ASN A 75 11.86 7.71 2.83
N VAL A 76 11.00 6.76 3.22
CA VAL A 76 10.10 6.06 2.30
C VAL A 76 8.95 6.97 1.87
N LYS A 77 8.70 7.00 0.56
CA LYS A 77 7.63 7.80 -0.06
C LYS A 77 6.58 6.96 -0.77
N TYR A 78 6.91 5.73 -1.12
CA TYR A 78 6.08 4.90 -1.98
C TYR A 78 5.96 3.50 -1.40
N ILE A 79 4.72 3.04 -1.30
CA ILE A 79 4.37 1.65 -1.07
C ILE A 79 3.88 1.11 -2.41
N GLY A 80 4.61 0.16 -2.99
CA GLY A 80 4.34 -0.34 -4.33
C GLY A 80 3.15 -1.30 -4.39
N ALA A 81 2.76 -1.65 -5.61
CA ALA A 81 1.65 -2.56 -5.84
C ALA A 81 1.88 -3.92 -5.17
N PHE A 82 0.87 -4.49 -4.52
CA PHE A 82 0.98 -5.78 -3.81
C PHE A 82 2.03 -5.79 -2.68
N ALA A 83 2.47 -4.63 -2.16
CA ALA A 83 3.61 -4.58 -1.23
C ALA A 83 3.41 -5.44 0.02
N PHE A 84 2.20 -5.47 0.57
CA PHE A 84 1.77 -6.20 1.76
C PHE A 84 0.55 -7.08 1.49
N GLU A 85 0.13 -7.27 0.25
CA GLU A 85 -1.00 -8.15 -0.09
C GLU A 85 -0.94 -9.50 0.65
N GLU A 86 -2.08 -9.91 1.22
CA GLU A 86 -2.27 -11.18 1.94
C GLU A 86 -1.33 -11.36 3.15
N CYS A 87 -0.94 -10.27 3.81
CA CYS A 87 -0.32 -10.32 5.13
C CYS A 87 -1.40 -10.46 6.21
N VAL A 88 -2.09 -11.60 6.23
CA VAL A 88 -3.30 -11.88 7.06
C VAL A 88 -3.15 -11.71 8.58
N ASN A 89 -1.92 -11.56 9.08
CA ASN A 89 -1.61 -11.29 10.49
C ASN A 89 -1.20 -9.84 10.78
N LEU A 90 -1.02 -9.02 9.75
CA LEU A 90 -0.67 -7.61 9.88
C LEU A 90 -1.83 -6.86 10.53
N LYS A 91 -1.54 -6.19 11.64
CA LYS A 91 -2.51 -5.41 12.44
C LYS A 91 -2.26 -3.92 12.33
N SER A 92 -0.99 -3.53 12.20
CA SER A 92 -0.64 -2.12 12.18
C SER A 92 0.52 -1.76 11.27
N VAL A 93 0.39 -0.58 10.65
CA VAL A 93 1.42 0.06 9.83
C VAL A 93 1.57 1.51 10.27
N GLU A 94 2.80 1.89 10.62
CA GLU A 94 3.16 3.26 10.98
C GLU A 94 4.14 3.83 9.94
N ALA A 95 3.81 4.99 9.39
CA ALA A 95 4.61 5.77 8.46
C ALA A 95 4.21 7.26 8.56
N SER A 96 5.05 8.17 8.07
CA SER A 96 4.76 9.62 8.20
C SER A 96 4.86 10.43 6.91
N ARG A 97 5.50 9.87 5.87
CA ARG A 97 5.80 10.61 4.64
C ARG A 97 5.46 9.85 3.35
N ILE A 98 4.55 8.89 3.45
CA ILE A 98 4.02 8.19 2.28
C ILE A 98 3.26 9.18 1.41
N LYS A 99 3.46 9.06 0.09
CA LYS A 99 2.77 9.86 -0.93
C LYS A 99 1.79 9.03 -1.75
N VAL A 100 2.18 7.80 -2.08
CA VAL A 100 1.39 6.89 -2.92
C VAL A 100 1.35 5.52 -2.28
N ILE A 101 0.15 4.94 -2.28
CA ILE A 101 -0.13 3.56 -1.93
C ILE A 101 -0.56 2.86 -3.22
N GLY A 102 0.23 1.88 -3.64
CA GLY A 102 0.06 1.21 -4.91
C GLY A 102 -1.12 0.27 -4.96
N GLU A 103 -1.43 -0.16 -6.17
CA GLU A 103 -2.48 -1.13 -6.48
C GLU A 103 -2.39 -2.39 -5.59
N TYR A 104 -3.50 -2.80 -4.96
CA TYR A 104 -3.54 -3.97 -4.05
C TYR A 104 -2.51 -3.96 -2.91
N ALA A 105 -1.94 -2.79 -2.52
CA ALA A 105 -0.80 -2.75 -1.60
C ALA A 105 -1.04 -3.46 -0.26
N PHE A 106 -2.25 -3.46 0.27
CA PHE A 106 -2.69 -4.10 1.51
C PHE A 106 -3.93 -4.98 1.29
N SER A 107 -4.17 -5.43 0.06
CA SER A 107 -5.34 -6.25 -0.25
C SER A 107 -5.30 -7.56 0.53
N GLY A 108 -6.42 -7.96 1.16
CA GLY A 108 -6.49 -9.20 1.95
C GLY A 108 -5.80 -9.13 3.31
N ASP A 109 -5.38 -7.94 3.77
CA ASP A 109 -4.83 -7.76 5.13
C ASP A 109 -5.97 -7.72 6.17
N ILE A 110 -6.68 -8.84 6.33
CA ILE A 110 -7.96 -8.96 7.05
C ILE A 110 -7.93 -8.52 8.54
N LYS A 111 -6.75 -8.37 9.14
CA LYS A 111 -6.56 -7.92 10.53
C LYS A 111 -6.04 -6.48 10.65
N LEU A 112 -5.83 -5.78 9.54
CA LEU A 112 -5.26 -4.45 9.52
C LEU A 112 -6.26 -3.43 10.04
N GLU A 113 -6.13 -3.08 11.32
CA GLU A 113 -7.01 -2.12 12.01
C GLU A 113 -6.38 -0.73 12.15
N LYS A 114 -5.03 -0.65 12.16
CA LYS A 114 -4.31 0.58 12.48
C LYS A 114 -3.31 0.97 11.39
N VAL A 115 -3.67 1.97 10.58
CA VAL A 115 -2.84 2.50 9.50
C VAL A 115 -2.61 3.99 9.74
N GLU A 116 -1.41 4.34 10.21
CA GLU A 116 -0.98 5.72 10.41
C GLU A 116 0.04 6.07 9.33
N LEU A 117 -0.32 6.88 8.31
CA LEU A 117 0.58 7.21 7.19
C LEU A 117 1.07 8.67 7.16
N GLY A 118 0.53 9.48 8.07
CA GLY A 118 0.69 10.92 8.09
C GLY A 118 -0.17 11.64 7.05
N ASP A 119 0.06 12.94 6.92
CA ASP A 119 -0.79 13.87 6.14
C ASP A 119 -0.37 14.03 4.67
N ASN A 120 0.60 13.24 4.18
CA ASN A 120 1.24 13.45 2.89
C ASN A 120 0.71 12.56 1.76
N VAL A 121 -0.19 11.62 2.06
CA VAL A 121 -0.73 10.70 1.06
C VAL A 121 -1.56 11.49 0.05
N GLN A 122 -1.25 11.33 -1.23
CA GLN A 122 -1.90 12.01 -2.35
C GLN A 122 -2.76 11.06 -3.16
N THR A 123 -2.36 9.79 -3.26
CA THR A 123 -3.03 8.79 -4.08
C THR A 123 -3.11 7.47 -3.34
N ILE A 124 -4.32 6.90 -3.31
CA ILE A 124 -4.58 5.51 -2.94
C ILE A 124 -5.08 4.83 -4.21
N GLU A 125 -4.29 3.91 -4.75
CA GLU A 125 -4.60 3.28 -6.03
C GLU A 125 -5.69 2.19 -5.91
N ARG A 126 -6.08 1.64 -7.06
CA ARG A 126 -7.14 0.62 -7.19
C ARG A 126 -6.91 -0.55 -6.22
N LEU A 127 -7.96 -0.92 -5.49
CA LEU A 127 -8.01 -2.06 -4.57
C LEU A 127 -6.92 -2.05 -3.48
N ALA A 128 -6.31 -0.90 -3.18
CA ALA A 128 -5.16 -0.81 -2.28
C ALA A 128 -5.40 -1.38 -0.87
N PHE A 129 -6.62 -1.31 -0.34
CA PHE A 129 -7.04 -1.87 0.95
C PHE A 129 -8.27 -2.79 0.80
N ALA A 130 -8.49 -3.37 -0.38
CA ALA A 130 -9.61 -4.30 -0.55
C ALA A 130 -9.52 -5.46 0.45
N GLU A 131 -10.67 -5.90 0.98
CA GLU A 131 -10.77 -7.00 1.95
C GLU A 131 -10.03 -6.75 3.29
N CYS A 132 -9.69 -5.48 3.61
CA CYS A 132 -9.23 -5.09 4.95
C CYS A 132 -10.41 -5.03 5.94
N HIS A 133 -10.98 -6.17 6.30
CA HIS A 133 -12.21 -6.27 7.11
C HIS A 133 -12.13 -5.66 8.51
N ALA A 134 -10.94 -5.33 9.02
CA ALA A 134 -10.77 -4.66 10.31
C ALA A 134 -10.61 -3.13 10.18
N LEU A 135 -10.50 -2.59 8.95
CA LEU A 135 -10.24 -1.18 8.70
C LEU A 135 -11.56 -0.40 8.62
N THR A 136 -11.70 0.61 9.48
CA THR A 136 -12.95 1.39 9.65
C THR A 136 -12.84 2.84 9.20
N TYR A 137 -11.69 3.26 8.66
CA TYR A 137 -11.44 4.66 8.27
C TYR A 137 -10.45 4.76 7.09
N ILE A 138 -10.42 5.92 6.45
CA ILE A 138 -9.44 6.26 5.42
C ILE A 138 -8.11 6.73 6.08
N PRO A 139 -6.96 6.05 5.88
CA PRO A 139 -5.70 6.29 6.61
C PRO A 139 -4.99 7.64 6.45
N SER A 140 -5.50 8.55 5.62
CA SER A 140 -4.98 9.91 5.42
C SER A 140 -5.95 10.71 4.55
N ARG A 141 -6.26 11.97 4.91
CA ARG A 141 -7.24 12.79 4.16
C ARG A 141 -6.74 14.18 3.75
N SER A 142 -5.88 14.80 4.54
CA SER A 142 -5.55 16.23 4.42
C SER A 142 -4.89 16.63 3.09
N SER A 143 -4.10 15.74 2.49
CA SER A 143 -3.48 15.96 1.16
C SER A 143 -3.99 15.00 0.08
N LEU A 144 -4.99 14.18 0.39
CA LEU A 144 -5.49 13.13 -0.50
C LEU A 144 -6.18 13.78 -1.70
N LYS A 145 -5.87 13.30 -2.90
CA LYS A 145 -6.42 13.83 -4.16
C LYS A 145 -7.21 12.80 -4.93
N GLU A 146 -6.86 11.53 -4.78
CA GLU A 146 -7.41 10.44 -5.59
C GLU A 146 -7.52 9.15 -4.79
N ILE A 147 -8.66 8.48 -4.93
CA ILE A 147 -8.95 7.13 -4.44
C ILE A 147 -9.42 6.31 -5.64
N GLY A 148 -8.63 5.32 -6.04
CA GLY A 148 -8.91 4.45 -7.18
C GLY A 148 -9.99 3.40 -6.89
N GLY A 149 -10.54 2.81 -7.95
CA GLY A 149 -11.72 1.95 -7.81
C GLY A 149 -11.54 0.78 -6.85
N GLY A 150 -12.57 0.48 -6.06
CA GLY A 150 -12.51 -0.60 -5.07
C GLY A 150 -11.46 -0.43 -3.96
N ALA A 151 -10.81 0.74 -3.81
CA ALA A 151 -9.68 0.89 -2.88
C ALA A 151 -9.97 0.45 -1.44
N PHE A 152 -11.23 0.52 -1.00
CA PHE A 152 -11.69 0.07 0.31
C PHE A 152 -12.83 -0.94 0.22
N ALA A 153 -12.96 -1.67 -0.90
CA ALA A 153 -13.98 -2.70 -1.02
C ALA A 153 -13.89 -3.71 0.14
N GLU A 154 -15.03 -4.10 0.70
CA GLU A 154 -15.14 -5.03 1.83
C GLU A 154 -14.40 -4.58 3.12
N CYS A 155 -14.17 -3.27 3.28
CA CYS A 155 -13.77 -2.66 4.55
C CYS A 155 -14.99 -2.32 5.42
N GLU A 156 -14.79 -2.13 6.73
CA GLU A 156 -15.83 -1.76 7.69
C GLU A 156 -15.97 -0.23 7.84
N ILE A 157 -15.85 0.52 6.73
CA ILE A 157 -15.98 1.98 6.72
C ILE A 157 -17.47 2.35 6.75
N ASP A 158 -17.92 2.97 7.84
CA ASP A 158 -19.29 3.46 8.03
C ASP A 158 -19.44 4.98 7.83
N ASP A 159 -18.34 5.73 7.91
CA ASP A 159 -18.25 7.15 7.58
C ASP A 159 -16.83 7.50 7.06
N PRO A 160 -16.64 7.73 5.75
CA PRO A 160 -15.35 8.15 5.22
C PRO A 160 -14.99 9.61 5.59
N GLY A 161 -15.97 10.35 6.13
CA GLY A 161 -15.94 11.79 6.36
C GLY A 161 -16.03 12.60 5.07
N ASP A 162 -15.55 13.84 5.14
CA ASP A 162 -15.62 14.76 4.00
C ASP A 162 -14.66 14.36 2.87
N LEU A 163 -15.24 14.00 1.72
CA LEU A 163 -14.52 13.66 0.48
C LEU A 163 -14.52 14.81 -0.54
N THR A 164 -14.98 16.00 -0.15
CA THR A 164 -15.05 17.16 -1.05
C THR A 164 -13.68 17.48 -1.66
N GLY A 165 -13.62 17.53 -2.99
CA GLY A 165 -12.40 17.84 -3.74
C GLY A 165 -11.45 16.67 -3.94
N ILE A 166 -11.81 15.47 -3.49
CA ILE A 166 -11.10 14.21 -3.77
C ILE A 166 -11.74 13.56 -4.99
N MET A 167 -10.94 13.10 -5.94
CA MET A 167 -11.40 12.23 -7.04
C MET A 167 -11.64 10.84 -6.46
N VAL A 168 -12.89 10.40 -6.41
CA VAL A 168 -13.30 9.09 -5.90
C VAL A 168 -13.82 8.29 -7.08
N ASP A 169 -13.15 7.19 -7.38
CA ASP A 169 -13.47 6.32 -8.51
C ASP A 169 -14.64 5.37 -8.18
N GLU A 170 -15.07 4.55 -9.13
CA GLU A 170 -16.21 3.64 -8.94
C GLU A 170 -15.93 2.55 -7.89
N TYR A 171 -16.96 2.11 -7.17
CA TYR A 171 -16.91 0.96 -6.24
C TYR A 171 -15.92 1.11 -5.07
N VAL A 172 -15.41 2.31 -4.77
CA VAL A 172 -14.42 2.54 -3.70
C VAL A 172 -14.83 1.93 -2.36
N PHE A 173 -16.13 1.98 -2.03
CA PHE A 173 -16.70 1.44 -0.81
C PHE A 173 -17.66 0.27 -1.08
N LEU A 174 -17.42 -0.53 -2.13
CA LEU A 174 -18.22 -1.72 -2.41
C LEU A 174 -18.25 -2.62 -1.16
N ASP A 175 -19.43 -3.08 -0.78
CA ASP A 175 -19.64 -3.93 0.40
C ASP A 175 -19.11 -3.37 1.74
N CYS A 176 -18.90 -2.06 1.82
CA CYS A 176 -18.73 -1.37 3.10
C CYS A 176 -20.09 -1.01 3.73
N PRO A 177 -20.17 -0.79 5.05
CA PRO A 177 -21.36 -0.19 5.67
C PRO A 177 -21.78 1.16 5.03
N TRP A 178 -20.83 1.93 4.49
CA TRP A 178 -21.10 3.19 3.77
C TRP A 178 -21.66 3.00 2.33
N SER A 179 -21.61 1.80 1.75
CA SER A 179 -21.95 1.55 0.34
C SER A 179 -23.34 2.09 -0.05
N GLU A 180 -24.33 1.86 0.82
CA GLU A 180 -25.74 2.23 0.67
C GLU A 180 -26.05 3.68 1.08
N SER A 181 -25.04 4.46 1.48
CA SER A 181 -25.24 5.85 1.85
C SER A 181 -25.72 6.67 0.64
N PRO A 182 -26.80 7.46 0.75
CA PRO A 182 -27.24 8.34 -0.34
C PRO A 182 -26.20 9.44 -0.66
N ASN A 183 -25.20 9.61 0.19
CA ASN A 183 -24.08 10.55 0.01
C ASN A 183 -22.81 9.86 -0.50
N ASN A 184 -22.85 8.57 -0.85
CA ASN A 184 -21.71 7.86 -1.38
C ASN A 184 -21.35 8.40 -2.79
N PRO A 185 -20.21 9.09 -2.97
CA PRO A 185 -19.83 9.65 -4.28
C PRO A 185 -19.40 8.57 -5.27
N ALA A 186 -19.11 7.35 -4.81
CA ALA A 186 -18.73 6.18 -5.60
C ALA A 186 -19.91 5.25 -5.90
N SER A 187 -21.15 5.68 -5.63
CA SER A 187 -22.36 4.93 -5.93
C SER A 187 -22.62 4.87 -7.43
N ALA A 188 -21.92 3.97 -8.12
CA ALA A 188 -22.53 3.32 -9.27
C ALA A 188 -23.55 2.32 -8.71
N ASN A 189 -24.79 2.35 -9.19
CA ASN A 189 -25.76 1.29 -8.88
C ASN A 189 -25.08 -0.05 -9.20
N TYR A 190 -24.77 -0.86 -8.19
CA TYR A 190 -24.37 -2.24 -8.38
C TYR A 190 -25.59 -2.96 -8.98
N VAL A 191 -25.53 -3.25 -10.28
CA VAL A 191 -26.47 -4.17 -10.92
C VAL A 191 -25.77 -5.52 -10.90
N ASP A 192 -26.23 -6.42 -10.03
CA ASP A 192 -25.77 -7.80 -9.99
C ASP A 192 -26.00 -8.44 -11.37
N PRO A 193 -24.96 -8.82 -12.12
CA PRO A 193 -25.12 -9.46 -13.43
C PRO A 193 -25.78 -10.84 -13.35
N GLU A 194 -25.93 -11.44 -12.16
CA GLU A 194 -26.65 -12.69 -11.96
C GLU A 194 -28.16 -12.51 -11.69
N GLU A 195 -28.61 -11.32 -11.27
CA GLU A 195 -30.02 -11.04 -10.96
C GLU A 195 -30.87 -10.79 -12.23
N ASP A 196 -30.25 -10.45 -13.36
CA ASP A 196 -30.92 -10.20 -14.66
C ASP A 196 -31.17 -11.48 -15.48
N SER A 197 -30.90 -12.66 -14.89
CA SER A 197 -31.12 -13.98 -15.53
C SER A 197 -32.43 -14.67 -15.12
N ALA A 198 -33.29 -13.98 -14.35
CA ALA A 198 -34.48 -14.55 -13.73
C ALA A 198 -35.84 -14.06 -14.29
N GLU A 199 -35.90 -13.53 -15.52
CA GLU A 199 -37.17 -13.25 -16.22
C GLU A 199 -37.38 -14.06 -17.51
#